data_AF-A0A9D5HUZ9-F1
#
_entry.id   AF-A0A9D5HUZ9-F1
#
_cell.length_a   1.000
_cell.length_b   1.000
_cell.length_c   1.000
_cell.angle_alpha   90.00
_cell.angle_beta   90.00
_cell.angle_gamma   90.00
#
_symmetry.space_group_name_H-M   'P 1'
#
loop_
_entity.id
_entity.type
_entity.pdbx_description
1 polymer ?
#
loop_
_entity_poly.entity_id
_entity_poly.type
_entity_poly.pdbx_seq_one_letter_code
_entity_poly.pdbx_strand_id
1 'polypeptide(L)'
;ILYVVLSLSIFVFVRSFVSCQQAGHNITSVFATSQTEGDAIQLFNSLQNRIIIADDLSTSISRGWWELSKRLIIKTHEQDIDLSPVVRSAELSIRKELDELSRLLNKKHSEVATLSPAFQWAQSNDHVYLNIKFTYRWNAPGALKIENETVSIKNNLFFFSAMGSHSHAKKKYVLNLELFDNIDPELSEWSFGSVGKLSCTLVKKTPSIWPRLLKDQKLKIPNMHIWWEMKEKYEEFLANSSTHNETKPSSVLNGTQGINNSVNSTINEEL
;
A
#
# COMPACT_ATOMS: atom_id res chain seq x y z
N ILE A 1 -46.60 19.14 -6.86
CA ILE A 1 -46.09 19.37 -8.25
C ILE A 1 -45.38 20.72 -8.20
N LEU A 2 -44.06 20.90 -8.29
CA LEU A 2 -42.92 20.04 -8.63
C LEU A 2 -41.64 20.87 -8.29
N TYR A 3 -40.72 20.33 -7.46
CA TYR A 3 -39.24 20.55 -7.38
C TYR A 3 -38.72 21.98 -7.04
N VAL A 4 -38.08 22.26 -5.89
CA VAL A 4 -36.76 21.82 -5.38
C VAL A 4 -35.66 21.81 -6.44
N VAL A 5 -34.84 22.87 -6.48
CA VAL A 5 -33.39 22.74 -6.71
C VAL A 5 -32.63 23.78 -5.87
N LEU A 6 -32.01 23.24 -4.83
CA LEU A 6 -30.94 23.80 -4.03
C LEU A 6 -29.67 23.84 -4.91
N SER A 7 -29.19 25.01 -5.32
CA SER A 7 -27.92 25.12 -6.04
C SER A 7 -26.78 25.28 -5.04
N LEU A 8 -26.09 24.18 -4.79
CA LEU A 8 -24.88 24.08 -3.99
C LEU A 8 -23.77 24.99 -4.55
N SER A 9 -23.27 25.89 -3.71
CA SER A 9 -21.96 26.53 -3.91
C SER A 9 -20.87 25.47 -3.74
N ILE A 10 -20.43 24.88 -4.86
CA ILE A 10 -19.25 24.03 -4.91
C ILE A 10 -18.03 24.95 -4.84
N PHE A 11 -17.43 25.06 -3.65
CA PHE A 11 -16.07 25.56 -3.47
C PHE A 11 -15.11 24.58 -4.15
N VAL A 12 -14.79 24.80 -5.42
CA VAL A 12 -13.67 24.14 -6.08
C VAL A 12 -12.39 24.79 -5.55
N PHE A 13 -11.79 24.15 -4.55
CA PHE A 13 -10.45 24.46 -4.07
C PHE A 13 -9.45 24.00 -5.15
N VAL A 14 -9.29 24.78 -6.21
CA VAL A 14 -8.18 24.62 -7.16
C VAL A 14 -6.91 25.03 -6.42
N ARG A 15 -6.29 24.08 -5.71
CA ARG A 15 -4.88 24.20 -5.32
C ARG A 15 -4.09 24.24 -6.62
N SER A 16 -3.83 25.46 -7.08
CA SER A 16 -2.79 25.73 -8.05
C SER A 16 -1.49 25.21 -7.45
N PHE A 17 -1.07 24.03 -7.90
CA PHE A 17 0.32 23.61 -7.85
C PHE A 17 1.08 24.61 -8.71
N VAL A 18 1.55 25.69 -8.07
CA VAL A 18 2.58 26.54 -8.65
C VAL A 18 3.83 25.67 -8.64
N SER A 19 4.08 25.05 -9.78
CA SER A 19 5.40 24.58 -10.14
C SER A 19 6.31 25.80 -10.06
N CYS A 20 7.12 25.88 -9.01
CA CYS A 20 8.11 26.92 -8.86
C CYS A 20 9.20 26.64 -9.89
N GLN A 21 8.97 27.16 -11.09
CA GLN A 21 9.93 27.23 -12.16
C GLN A 21 11.13 28.02 -11.62
N GLN A 22 12.31 27.41 -11.62
CA GLN A 22 13.57 28.05 -11.26
C GLN A 22 13.79 29.26 -12.16
N ALA A 23 13.38 30.43 -11.67
CA ALA A 23 13.74 31.71 -12.24
C ALA A 23 15.15 32.05 -11.75
N GLY A 24 16.11 31.96 -12.66
CA GLY A 24 17.48 32.41 -12.45
C GLY A 24 17.54 33.91 -12.18
N HIS A 25 17.92 34.25 -10.96
CA HIS A 25 18.70 35.44 -10.64
C HIS A 25 19.77 34.99 -9.65
N ASN A 26 21.05 35.09 -10.02
CA ASN A 26 22.18 34.84 -9.12
C ASN A 26 22.21 35.94 -8.04
N ILE A 27 21.30 35.87 -7.08
CA ILE A 27 21.34 36.68 -5.86
C ILE A 27 21.91 35.76 -4.79
N THR A 28 23.23 35.65 -4.78
CA THR A 28 23.95 34.89 -3.76
C THR A 28 23.73 35.49 -2.38
N SER A 29 23.71 34.66 -1.34
CA SER A 29 23.60 35.15 0.04
C SER A 29 24.73 36.11 0.40
N VAL A 30 24.39 37.22 1.04
CA VAL A 30 25.35 38.21 1.56
C VAL A 30 26.14 37.62 2.73
N PHE A 31 25.64 36.56 3.36
CA PHE A 31 26.33 35.84 4.43
C PHE A 31 27.37 34.84 3.90
N ALA A 32 27.40 34.58 2.59
CA ALA A 32 28.36 33.64 1.99
C ALA A 32 29.83 34.12 2.16
N THR A 33 30.05 35.43 2.29
CA THR A 33 31.37 36.03 2.48
C THR A 33 31.88 35.93 3.93
N SER A 34 31.00 35.71 4.90
CA SER A 34 31.39 35.58 6.31
C SER A 34 32.13 34.26 6.54
N GLN A 35 33.18 34.28 7.36
CA GLN A 35 33.92 33.05 7.71
C GLN A 35 33.32 32.37 8.95
N THR A 36 32.91 33.17 9.93
CA THR A 36 32.31 32.68 11.18
C THR A 36 30.84 33.06 11.28
N GLU A 37 30.10 32.31 12.10
CA GLU A 37 28.73 32.65 12.46
C GLU A 37 28.66 34.02 13.17
N GLY A 38 29.65 34.35 13.99
CA GLY A 38 29.74 35.63 14.69
C GLY A 38 29.77 36.82 13.73
N ASP A 39 30.61 36.76 12.69
CA ASP A 39 30.69 37.81 11.67
C ASP A 39 29.38 37.94 10.90
N ALA A 40 28.74 36.81 10.58
CA ALA A 40 27.47 36.79 9.87
C ALA A 40 26.33 37.38 10.71
N ILE A 41 26.34 37.17 12.03
CA ILE A 41 25.38 37.79 12.97
C ILE A 41 25.63 39.30 13.07
N GLN A 42 26.88 39.74 13.14
CA GLN A 42 27.21 41.18 13.12
C GLN A 42 26.72 41.83 11.83
N LEU A 43 26.97 41.19 10.69
CA LEU A 43 26.49 41.62 9.39
C LEU A 43 24.96 41.67 9.35
N PHE A 44 24.27 40.66 9.88
CA PHE A 44 22.80 40.66 9.98
C PHE A 44 22.29 41.86 10.79
N ASN A 45 22.91 42.16 11.93
CA ASN A 45 22.52 43.29 12.78
C ASN A 45 22.76 44.65 12.08
N SER A 46 23.76 44.75 11.21
CA SER A 46 24.01 45.95 10.39
C SER A 46 22.99 46.13 9.26
N LEU A 47 22.33 45.05 8.83
CA LEU A 47 21.40 45.02 7.69
C LEU A 47 19.93 45.05 8.16
N GLN A 48 19.52 46.14 8.80
CA GLN A 48 18.18 46.25 9.41
C GLN A 48 17.03 46.16 8.38
N ASN A 49 17.14 46.77 7.21
CA ASN A 49 16.02 46.88 6.24
C ASN A 49 16.08 45.91 5.04
N ARG A 50 16.97 44.91 5.07
CA ARG A 50 17.12 43.97 3.96
C ARG A 50 16.02 42.90 3.98
N ILE A 51 15.42 42.64 2.82
CA ILE A 51 14.53 41.51 2.56
C ILE A 51 15.34 40.20 2.57
N ILE A 52 14.89 39.22 3.34
CA ILE A 52 15.54 37.91 3.40
C ILE A 52 15.17 37.08 2.18
N ILE A 53 16.18 36.45 1.57
CA ILE A 53 16.01 35.59 0.39
C ILE A 53 16.27 34.12 0.74
N ALA A 54 15.81 33.21 -0.12
CA ALA A 54 16.00 31.77 0.05
C ALA A 54 17.47 31.37 0.26
N ASP A 55 18.40 31.98 -0.48
CA ASP A 55 19.82 31.68 -0.39
C ASP A 55 20.42 32.03 0.98
N ASP A 56 19.91 33.04 1.69
CA ASP A 56 20.38 33.39 3.03
C ASP A 56 20.07 32.28 4.04
N LEU A 57 18.87 31.71 3.96
CA LEU A 57 18.47 30.57 4.80
C LEU A 57 19.21 29.30 4.40
N SER A 58 19.33 29.02 3.10
CA SER A 58 20.08 27.85 2.60
C SER A 58 21.55 27.90 3.03
N THR A 59 22.20 29.06 2.92
CA THR A 59 23.61 29.26 3.30
C THR A 59 23.82 29.14 4.81
N SER A 60 22.96 29.76 5.62
CA SER A 60 23.08 29.70 7.08
C SER A 60 22.84 28.28 7.62
N ILE A 61 21.83 27.58 7.11
CA ILE A 61 21.52 26.21 7.51
C ILE A 61 22.61 25.23 7.08
N SER A 62 23.06 25.28 5.82
CA SER A 62 24.10 24.38 5.30
C SER A 62 25.46 24.54 5.99
N ARG A 63 25.78 25.75 6.48
CA ARG A 63 26.99 26.02 7.28
C ARG A 63 26.84 25.68 8.77
N GLY A 64 25.66 25.26 9.21
CA GLY A 64 25.37 24.97 10.61
C GLY A 64 25.32 26.22 11.50
N TRP A 65 25.05 27.40 10.92
CA TRP A 65 24.91 28.66 11.65
C TRP A 65 23.49 28.78 12.22
N TRP A 66 23.23 28.07 13.31
CA TRP A 66 21.89 27.89 13.87
C TRP A 66 21.31 29.15 14.48
N GLU A 67 22.11 29.99 15.13
CA GLU A 67 21.65 31.25 15.71
C GLU A 67 21.29 32.26 14.63
N LEU A 68 22.12 32.34 13.58
CA LEU A 68 21.79 33.17 12.42
C LEU A 68 20.52 32.68 11.72
N SER A 69 20.40 31.37 11.49
CA SER A 69 19.22 30.76 10.85
C SER A 69 17.94 31.11 11.61
N LYS A 70 17.95 31.01 12.95
CA LYS A 70 16.82 31.39 13.80
C LYS A 70 16.44 32.87 13.65
N ARG A 71 17.43 33.77 13.65
CA ARG A 71 17.20 35.22 13.46
C ARG A 71 16.63 35.53 12.08
N LEU A 72 17.12 34.86 11.04
CA LEU A 72 16.60 35.02 9.67
C LEU A 72 15.16 34.55 9.56
N ILE A 73 14.81 33.41 10.15
CA ILE A 73 13.43 32.88 10.15
C ILE A 73 12.49 33.86 10.85
N ILE A 74 12.86 34.38 12.02
CA ILE A 74 12.05 35.39 12.74
C ILE A 74 11.82 36.61 11.82
N LYS A 75 12.85 37.09 11.15
CA LYS A 75 12.74 38.22 10.22
C LYS A 75 11.86 37.93 9.01
N THR A 76 11.83 36.68 8.51
CA THR A 76 10.90 36.31 7.42
C THR A 76 9.44 36.38 7.85
N HIS A 77 9.14 36.07 9.12
CA HIS A 77 7.80 36.25 9.69
C HIS A 77 7.43 37.73 9.83
N GLU A 78 8.38 38.58 10.22
CA GLU A 78 8.19 40.05 10.26
C GLU A 78 7.94 40.64 8.87
N GLN A 79 8.49 40.01 7.82
CA GLN A 79 8.35 40.42 6.42
C GLN A 79 7.18 39.78 5.69
N ASP A 80 6.43 38.89 6.34
CA ASP A 80 5.33 38.10 5.76
C ASP A 80 5.74 37.29 4.51
N ILE A 81 6.95 36.71 4.53
CA ILE A 81 7.50 35.89 3.43
C ILE A 81 7.55 34.42 3.88
N ASP A 82 6.86 33.54 3.15
CA ASP A 82 6.93 32.09 3.41
C ASP A 82 8.14 31.44 2.74
N LEU A 83 9.22 31.27 3.50
CA LEU A 83 10.40 30.48 3.11
C LEU A 83 10.43 29.09 3.78
N SER A 84 9.30 28.62 4.33
CA SER A 84 9.20 27.29 4.95
C SER A 84 9.66 26.14 4.04
N PRO A 85 9.37 26.13 2.72
CA PRO A 85 9.86 25.07 1.83
C PRO A 85 11.39 25.00 1.77
N VAL A 86 12.07 26.16 1.83
CA VAL A 86 13.53 26.26 1.78
C VAL A 86 14.13 25.67 3.06
N VAL A 87 13.60 26.06 4.21
CA VAL A 87 14.05 25.53 5.51
C VAL A 87 13.85 24.02 5.58
N ARG A 88 12.66 23.51 5.20
CA ARG A 88 12.37 22.07 5.18
C ARG A 88 13.29 21.30 4.25
N SER A 89 13.60 21.85 3.08
CA SER A 89 14.51 21.24 2.10
C SER A 89 15.96 21.18 2.62
N ALA A 90 16.46 22.27 3.20
CA ALA A 90 17.80 22.34 3.78
C ALA A 90 17.93 21.40 4.99
N GLU A 91 16.92 21.37 5.86
CA GLU A 91 16.84 20.45 7.00
C GLU A 91 16.86 18.98 6.55
N LEU A 92 16.06 18.63 5.54
CA LEU A 92 16.02 17.28 4.98
C LEU A 92 17.38 16.86 4.43
N SER A 93 18.08 17.79 3.78
CA SER A 93 19.43 17.55 3.24
C SER A 93 20.43 17.23 4.35
N ILE A 94 20.40 17.99 5.46
CA ILE A 94 21.28 17.74 6.61
C ILE A 94 20.96 16.40 7.28
N ARG A 95 19.67 16.11 7.51
CA ARG A 95 19.25 14.81 8.06
C ARG A 95 19.75 13.64 7.21
N LYS A 96 19.68 13.77 5.88
CA LYS A 96 20.16 12.75 4.94
C LYS A 96 21.66 12.47 5.10
N GLU A 97 22.48 13.51 5.23
CA GLU A 97 23.93 13.33 5.46
C GLU A 97 24.21 12.67 6.82
N LEU A 98 23.47 13.04 7.87
CA LEU A 98 23.59 12.42 9.19
C LEU A 98 23.14 10.94 9.20
N ASP A 99 22.06 10.63 8.48
CA ASP A 99 21.58 9.27 8.30
C ASP A 99 22.61 8.41 7.52
N GLU A 100 23.30 9.02 6.56
CA GLU A 100 24.36 8.36 5.79
C GLU A 100 25.58 8.01 6.66
N LEU A 101 26.02 8.91 7.53
CA LEU A 101 27.08 8.61 8.51
C LEU A 101 26.67 7.44 9.41
N SER A 102 25.43 7.44 9.88
CA SER A 102 24.87 6.36 10.71
C SER A 102 24.80 5.04 9.94
N ARG A 103 24.48 5.09 8.65
CA ARG A 103 24.48 3.93 7.76
C ARG A 103 25.89 3.37 7.61
N LEU A 104 26.89 4.20 7.30
CA LEU A 104 28.28 3.79 7.09
C LEU A 104 28.94 3.21 8.35
N LEU A 105 28.51 3.65 9.53
CA LEU A 105 28.94 3.06 10.81
C LEU A 105 28.59 1.57 10.92
N ASN A 106 27.51 1.13 10.25
CA ASN A 106 27.15 -0.28 10.21
C ASN A 106 28.15 -1.05 9.31
N LYS A 107 28.83 -2.05 9.88
CA LYS A 107 29.78 -2.91 9.14
C LYS A 107 29.17 -3.60 7.92
N LYS A 108 27.84 -3.78 7.92
CA LYS A 108 27.06 -4.40 6.84
C LYS A 108 26.37 -3.38 5.93
N HIS A 109 26.82 -2.14 5.88
CA HIS A 109 26.17 -1.06 5.12
C HIS A 109 26.07 -1.33 3.61
N SER A 110 26.95 -2.18 3.06
CA SER A 110 26.94 -2.62 1.67
C SER A 110 26.04 -3.84 1.42
N GLU A 111 25.62 -4.54 2.47
CA GLU A 111 24.76 -5.72 2.36
C GLU A 111 23.30 -5.30 2.22
N VAL A 112 22.63 -5.76 1.16
CA VAL A 112 21.19 -5.57 1.02
C VAL A 112 20.48 -6.47 2.02
N ALA A 113 19.79 -5.85 2.99
CA ALA A 113 19.02 -6.59 3.98
C ALA A 113 17.97 -7.48 3.30
N THR A 114 18.02 -8.78 3.60
CA THR A 114 17.04 -9.76 3.12
C THR A 114 15.94 -9.91 4.17
N LEU A 115 14.68 -9.80 3.73
CA LEU A 115 13.50 -9.81 4.57
C LEU A 115 12.46 -10.80 4.04
N SER A 116 11.74 -11.44 4.95
CA SER A 116 10.50 -12.15 4.61
C SER A 116 9.38 -11.12 4.44
N PRO A 117 8.75 -11.01 3.26
CA PRO A 117 7.63 -10.11 3.07
C PRO A 117 6.42 -10.55 3.91
N ALA A 118 5.59 -9.60 4.33
CA ALA A 118 4.30 -9.87 4.92
C ALA A 118 3.34 -10.37 3.83
N PHE A 119 2.58 -11.42 4.13
CA PHE A 119 1.62 -11.95 3.18
C PHE A 119 0.36 -12.45 3.87
N GLN A 120 -0.74 -12.40 3.13
CA GLN A 120 -2.00 -13.01 3.51
C GLN A 120 -2.29 -14.20 2.60
N TRP A 121 -3.03 -15.18 3.12
CA TRP A 121 -3.54 -16.27 2.31
C TRP A 121 -5.00 -16.56 2.61
N ALA A 122 -5.70 -17.04 1.59
CA ALA A 122 -7.04 -17.63 1.68
C ALA A 122 -7.14 -18.79 0.70
N GLN A 123 -8.26 -19.50 0.71
CA GLN A 123 -8.49 -20.60 -0.22
C GLN A 123 -9.97 -20.70 -0.58
N SER A 124 -10.21 -21.30 -1.75
CA SER A 124 -11.49 -21.92 -2.09
C SER A 124 -11.29 -23.45 -2.18
N ASN A 125 -12.28 -24.19 -2.66
CA ASN A 125 -12.15 -25.64 -2.85
C ASN A 125 -11.01 -25.99 -3.83
N ASP A 126 -10.87 -25.21 -4.90
CA ASP A 126 -9.96 -25.52 -6.01
C ASP A 126 -8.73 -24.61 -6.07
N HIS A 127 -8.69 -23.51 -5.29
CA HIS A 127 -7.63 -22.51 -5.39
C HIS A 127 -7.07 -22.11 -4.01
N VAL A 128 -5.81 -21.66 -4.01
CA VAL A 128 -5.17 -20.94 -2.91
C VAL A 128 -4.81 -19.55 -3.40
N TYR A 129 -5.21 -18.53 -2.65
CA TYR A 129 -4.92 -17.14 -2.95
C TYR A 129 -3.82 -16.63 -2.03
N LEU A 130 -2.79 -16.01 -2.60
CA LEU A 130 -1.72 -15.34 -1.88
C LEU A 130 -1.75 -13.84 -2.20
N ASN A 131 -1.61 -13.02 -1.16
CA ASN A 131 -1.45 -11.58 -1.29
C ASN A 131 -0.20 -11.15 -0.55
N ILE A 132 0.87 -10.91 -1.29
CA ILE A 132 2.21 -10.66 -0.78
C ILE A 132 2.47 -9.16 -0.88
N LYS A 133 2.80 -8.53 0.24
CA LYS A 133 3.11 -7.10 0.30
C LYS A 133 4.61 -6.89 0.43
N PHE A 134 5.18 -5.92 -0.30
CA PHE A 134 6.63 -5.66 -0.31
C PHE A 134 7.10 -4.88 0.93
N THR A 135 6.85 -5.44 2.10
CA THR A 135 7.19 -4.88 3.42
C THR A 135 7.34 -5.99 4.43
N TYR A 136 8.02 -5.73 5.54
CA TYR A 136 8.15 -6.71 6.62
C TYR A 136 6.86 -6.84 7.45
N ARG A 137 6.09 -5.76 7.63
CA ARG A 137 4.88 -5.76 8.46
C ARG A 137 3.65 -5.42 7.62
N TRP A 138 2.56 -6.18 7.75
CA TRP A 138 1.36 -5.96 6.95
C TRP A 138 0.81 -4.53 7.01
N ASN A 139 0.84 -3.92 8.21
CA ASN A 139 0.34 -2.57 8.45
C ASN A 139 1.32 -1.44 8.07
N ALA A 140 2.54 -1.78 7.65
CA ALA A 140 3.52 -0.78 7.20
C ALA A 140 3.34 -0.48 5.71
N PRO A 141 3.69 0.74 5.24
CA PRO A 141 3.83 0.99 3.82
C PRO A 141 4.86 0.02 3.20
N GLY A 142 4.62 -0.38 1.96
CA GLY A 142 5.53 -1.26 1.21
C GLY A 142 6.29 -0.51 0.12
N ALA A 143 7.30 -1.17 -0.43
CA ALA A 143 7.96 -0.68 -1.64
C ALA A 143 6.93 -0.62 -2.78
N LEU A 144 6.78 0.55 -3.41
CA LEU A 144 5.83 0.73 -4.51
C LEU A 144 6.34 0.15 -5.83
N LYS A 145 7.66 0.15 -5.99
CA LYS A 145 8.36 -0.40 -7.15
C LYS A 145 9.34 -1.46 -6.69
N ILE A 146 9.41 -2.53 -7.46
CA ILE A 146 10.37 -3.60 -7.28
C ILE A 146 11.20 -3.78 -8.57
N GLU A 147 12.36 -4.39 -8.41
CA GLU A 147 13.35 -4.71 -9.44
C GLU A 147 13.78 -6.17 -9.24
N ASN A 148 14.20 -6.84 -10.32
CA ASN A 148 14.71 -8.21 -10.32
C ASN A 148 13.74 -9.20 -9.64
N GLU A 149 12.47 -9.12 -10.03
CA GLU A 149 11.45 -10.07 -9.61
C GLU A 149 11.73 -11.47 -10.16
N THR A 150 11.42 -12.46 -9.36
CA THR A 150 11.49 -13.87 -9.72
C THR A 150 10.35 -14.56 -9.00
N VAL A 151 9.38 -15.07 -9.76
CA VAL A 151 8.28 -15.90 -9.26
C VAL A 151 8.46 -17.28 -9.87
N SER A 152 8.54 -18.31 -9.03
CA SER A 152 8.64 -19.70 -9.44
C SER A 152 7.57 -20.50 -8.73
N ILE A 153 6.66 -21.07 -9.52
CA ILE A 153 5.59 -21.95 -9.07
C ILE A 153 5.95 -23.36 -9.53
N LYS A 154 5.99 -24.32 -8.59
CA LYS A 154 6.24 -25.75 -8.83
C LYS A 154 5.23 -26.56 -8.04
N ASN A 155 5.18 -27.88 -8.26
CA ASN A 155 4.21 -28.81 -7.67
C ASN A 155 3.75 -28.46 -6.25
N ASN A 156 4.65 -28.34 -5.27
CA ASN A 156 4.27 -27.97 -3.90
C ASN A 156 5.10 -26.80 -3.37
N LEU A 157 5.75 -26.05 -4.26
CA LEU A 157 6.71 -25.02 -3.89
C LEU A 157 6.34 -23.72 -4.58
N PHE A 158 6.17 -22.68 -3.77
CA PHE A 158 6.05 -21.31 -4.24
C PHE A 158 7.26 -20.51 -3.78
N PHE A 159 7.97 -19.91 -4.74
CA PHE A 159 9.12 -19.06 -4.48
C PHE A 159 8.92 -17.69 -5.10
N PHE A 160 9.17 -16.66 -4.30
CA PHE A 160 9.20 -15.27 -4.73
C PHE A 160 10.48 -14.59 -4.21
N SER A 161 11.16 -13.86 -5.09
CA SER A 161 12.25 -12.97 -4.75
C SER A 161 12.12 -11.68 -5.53
N ALA A 162 12.32 -10.53 -4.88
CA ALA A 162 12.42 -9.25 -5.55
C ALA A 162 13.22 -8.24 -4.71
N MET A 163 13.78 -7.22 -5.33
CA MET A 163 14.37 -6.08 -4.62
C MET A 163 13.41 -4.91 -4.65
N GLY A 164 13.18 -4.25 -3.53
CA GLY A 164 12.39 -3.02 -3.46
C GLY A 164 13.14 -1.93 -2.71
N SER A 165 12.83 -0.69 -3.03
CA SER A 165 13.39 0.47 -2.35
C SER A 165 12.35 1.09 -1.44
N HIS A 166 12.67 1.25 -0.16
CA HIS A 166 11.82 1.91 0.83
C HIS A 166 12.68 2.82 1.70
N SER A 167 12.30 4.10 1.82
CA SER A 167 13.06 5.11 2.57
C SER A 167 14.53 5.20 2.13
N HIS A 168 14.77 5.21 0.81
CA HIS A 168 16.12 5.26 0.20
C HIS A 168 17.04 4.06 0.50
N ALA A 169 16.56 3.03 1.22
CA ALA A 169 17.27 1.77 1.42
C ALA A 169 16.74 0.70 0.48
N LYS A 170 17.64 0.01 -0.22
CA LYS A 170 17.33 -1.20 -0.98
C LYS A 170 17.16 -2.37 -0.01
N LYS A 171 16.09 -3.15 -0.20
CA LYS A 171 15.76 -4.35 0.58
C LYS A 171 15.43 -5.48 -0.38
N LYS A 172 15.90 -6.68 -0.05
CA LYS A 172 15.56 -7.90 -0.80
C LYS A 172 14.43 -8.62 -0.07
N TYR A 173 13.33 -8.87 -0.77
CA TYR A 173 12.20 -9.63 -0.27
C TYR A 173 12.32 -11.04 -0.80
N VAL A 174 12.29 -12.04 0.09
CA VAL A 174 12.34 -13.45 -0.28
C VAL A 174 11.26 -14.20 0.48
N LEU A 175 10.40 -14.91 -0.25
CA LEU A 175 9.37 -15.78 0.28
C LEU A 175 9.51 -17.16 -0.34
N ASN A 176 9.62 -18.18 0.50
CA ASN A 176 9.68 -19.57 0.09
C ASN A 176 8.65 -20.36 0.88
N LEU A 177 7.68 -20.96 0.19
CA LEU A 177 6.58 -21.70 0.79
C LEU A 177 6.60 -23.13 0.27
N GLU A 178 6.72 -24.10 1.19
CA GLU A 178 6.35 -25.49 0.92
C GLU A 178 4.88 -25.68 1.29
N LEU A 179 4.05 -25.77 0.26
CA LEU A 179 2.61 -25.83 0.35
C LEU A 179 2.14 -27.18 0.90
N PHE A 180 0.97 -27.18 1.53
CA PHE A 180 0.38 -28.34 2.20
C PHE A 180 0.21 -29.53 1.25
N ASP A 181 -0.30 -29.29 0.05
CA ASP A 181 -0.46 -30.30 -1.00
C ASP A 181 -0.05 -29.71 -2.37
N ASN A 182 -0.09 -30.55 -3.39
CA ASN A 182 0.30 -30.19 -4.75
C ASN A 182 -0.70 -29.20 -5.39
N ILE A 183 -0.12 -28.28 -6.15
CA ILE A 183 -0.77 -27.33 -7.04
C ILE A 183 -0.43 -27.68 -8.49
N ASP A 184 -1.22 -27.15 -9.41
CA ASP A 184 -0.96 -27.17 -10.84
C ASP A 184 -0.23 -25.87 -11.24
N PRO A 185 1.09 -25.92 -11.54
CA PRO A 185 1.85 -24.73 -11.88
C PRO A 185 1.44 -24.08 -13.19
N GLU A 186 0.91 -24.85 -14.15
CA GLU A 186 0.57 -24.37 -15.49
C GLU A 186 -0.72 -23.55 -15.49
N LEU A 187 -1.66 -23.92 -14.62
CA LEU A 187 -2.92 -23.19 -14.42
C LEU A 187 -2.82 -22.10 -13.35
N SER A 188 -1.71 -22.03 -12.62
CA SER A 188 -1.51 -21.04 -11.57
C SER A 188 -1.01 -19.72 -12.15
N GLU A 189 -1.60 -18.62 -11.70
CA GLU A 189 -1.32 -17.28 -12.20
C GLU A 189 -0.84 -16.34 -11.10
N TRP A 190 -0.09 -15.32 -11.49
CA TRP A 190 0.31 -14.25 -10.59
C TRP A 190 0.29 -12.91 -11.31
N SER A 191 0.03 -11.83 -10.56
CA SER A 191 -0.02 -10.48 -11.08
C SER A 191 0.38 -9.46 -10.02
N PHE A 192 0.99 -8.36 -10.45
CA PHE A 192 1.25 -7.24 -9.56
C PHE A 192 -0.04 -6.46 -9.29
N GLY A 193 -0.39 -6.35 -8.01
CA GLY A 193 -1.51 -5.56 -7.55
C GLY A 193 -1.14 -4.10 -7.28
N SER A 194 -2.15 -3.27 -7.04
CA SER A 194 -1.96 -1.88 -6.65
C SER A 194 -1.18 -1.75 -5.32
N VAL A 195 -0.37 -0.69 -5.23
CA VAL A 195 0.32 -0.28 -3.98
C VAL A 195 1.35 -1.30 -3.46
N GLY A 196 2.19 -1.84 -4.34
CA GLY A 196 3.34 -2.66 -3.93
C GLY A 196 2.94 -4.04 -3.39
N LYS A 197 2.05 -4.71 -4.13
CA LYS A 197 1.55 -6.05 -3.79
C LYS A 197 1.73 -7.00 -4.97
N LEU A 198 1.89 -8.28 -4.67
CA LEU A 198 1.85 -9.39 -5.61
C LEU A 198 0.66 -10.27 -5.21
N SER A 199 -0.26 -10.46 -6.14
CA SER A 199 -1.37 -11.40 -6.00
C SER A 199 -1.02 -12.68 -6.74
N CYS A 200 -1.20 -13.83 -6.10
CA CYS A 200 -1.04 -15.13 -6.75
C CYS A 200 -2.30 -15.97 -6.53
N THR A 201 -2.73 -16.63 -7.59
CA THR A 201 -3.84 -17.58 -7.60
C THR A 201 -3.25 -18.93 -7.98
N LEU A 202 -3.12 -19.82 -6.99
CA LEU A 202 -2.55 -21.14 -7.16
C LEU A 202 -3.68 -22.15 -7.31
N VAL A 203 -3.70 -22.90 -8.40
CA VAL A 203 -4.70 -23.94 -8.65
C VAL A 203 -4.30 -25.20 -7.92
N LYS A 204 -5.18 -25.74 -7.08
CA LYS A 204 -4.94 -27.01 -6.37
C LYS A 204 -5.05 -28.16 -7.36
N LYS A 205 -4.16 -29.14 -7.23
CA LYS A 205 -4.23 -30.35 -8.05
C LYS A 205 -5.44 -31.22 -7.70
N THR A 206 -5.81 -31.23 -6.42
CA THR A 206 -6.94 -31.97 -5.87
C THR A 206 -7.87 -30.99 -5.13
N PRO A 207 -9.12 -30.82 -5.62
CA PRO A 207 -10.15 -30.05 -4.92
C PRO A 207 -10.30 -30.51 -3.47
N SER A 208 -9.96 -29.64 -2.51
CA SER A 208 -9.99 -29.96 -1.09
C SER A 208 -9.83 -28.71 -0.22
N ILE A 209 -10.35 -28.74 0.99
CA ILE A 209 -10.11 -27.68 1.99
C ILE A 209 -8.86 -28.01 2.79
N TRP A 210 -7.83 -27.16 2.68
CA TRP A 210 -6.57 -27.35 3.39
C TRP A 210 -6.68 -26.87 4.83
N PRO A 211 -6.29 -27.66 5.84
CA PRO A 211 -6.34 -27.21 7.24
C PRO A 211 -5.29 -26.12 7.54
N ARG A 212 -4.28 -25.98 6.68
CA ARG A 212 -3.17 -25.03 6.79
C ARG A 212 -2.55 -24.79 5.41
N LEU A 213 -1.82 -23.68 5.25
CA LEU A 213 -1.12 -23.38 4.01
C LEU A 213 0.14 -24.23 3.82
N LEU A 214 0.89 -24.45 4.91
CA LEU A 214 2.22 -25.05 4.87
C LEU A 214 2.16 -26.56 5.15
N LYS A 215 3.03 -27.33 4.51
CA LYS A 215 3.17 -28.76 4.75
C LYS A 215 3.56 -29.07 6.19
N ASP A 216 4.62 -28.42 6.66
CA ASP A 216 5.08 -28.54 8.04
C ASP A 216 4.20 -27.70 8.98
N GLN A 217 3.60 -28.37 9.96
CA GLN A 217 2.76 -27.74 10.97
C GLN A 217 3.58 -26.94 12.00
N LYS A 218 4.85 -27.29 12.22
CA LYS A 218 5.72 -26.62 13.20
C LYS A 218 6.36 -25.36 12.62
N LEU A 219 6.45 -25.26 11.29
CA LEU A 219 7.01 -24.11 10.61
C LEU A 219 6.11 -22.89 10.78
N LYS A 220 6.60 -21.91 11.53
CA LYS A 220 5.95 -20.60 11.68
C LYS A 220 6.70 -19.57 10.86
N ILE A 221 6.14 -19.21 9.70
CA ILE A 221 6.66 -18.09 8.91
C ILE A 221 6.19 -16.79 9.56
N PRO A 222 7.11 -15.86 9.92
CA PRO A 222 6.72 -14.58 10.49
C PRO A 222 5.92 -13.76 9.47
N ASN A 223 4.95 -12.98 9.95
CA ASN A 223 4.10 -12.10 9.12
C ASN A 223 3.22 -12.82 8.09
N MET A 224 2.89 -14.09 8.34
CA MET A 224 1.82 -14.81 7.66
C MET A 224 0.46 -14.47 8.31
N HIS A 225 -0.50 -14.05 7.50
CA HIS A 225 -1.84 -13.65 7.94
C HIS A 225 -2.93 -14.38 7.15
N ILE A 226 -4.15 -14.43 7.70
CA ILE A 226 -5.32 -14.90 6.96
C ILE A 226 -5.89 -13.72 6.18
N TRP A 227 -6.23 -13.94 4.90
CA TRP A 227 -6.96 -12.98 4.08
C TRP A 227 -8.46 -13.13 4.34
N TRP A 228 -8.94 -12.49 5.42
CA TRP A 228 -10.33 -12.61 5.87
C TRP A 228 -11.35 -12.22 4.81
N GLU A 229 -11.17 -11.07 4.15
CA GLU A 229 -12.05 -10.60 3.08
C GLU A 229 -12.23 -11.64 1.95
N MET A 230 -11.14 -12.27 1.51
CA MET A 230 -11.20 -13.29 0.47
C MET A 230 -11.84 -14.58 0.97
N LYS A 231 -11.58 -14.95 2.24
CA LYS A 231 -12.17 -16.13 2.87
C LYS A 231 -13.69 -15.97 3.00
N GLU A 232 -14.15 -14.85 3.55
CA GLU A 232 -15.57 -14.52 3.73
C GLU A 232 -16.29 -14.53 2.39
N LYS A 233 -15.70 -13.92 1.35
CA LYS A 233 -16.26 -13.92 -0.01
C LYS A 233 -16.58 -15.33 -0.54
N TYR A 234 -15.71 -16.31 -0.29
CA TYR A 234 -15.96 -17.68 -0.75
C TYR A 234 -16.92 -18.45 0.16
N GLU A 235 -16.91 -18.18 1.47
CA GLU A 235 -17.90 -18.74 2.39
C GLU A 235 -19.32 -18.26 2.05
N GLU A 236 -19.48 -16.96 1.75
CA GLU A 236 -20.74 -16.39 1.25
C GLU A 236 -21.17 -17.01 -0.09
N PHE A 237 -20.24 -17.18 -1.03
CA PHE A 237 -20.53 -17.80 -2.32
C PHE A 237 -21.03 -19.24 -2.18
N LEU A 238 -20.43 -20.02 -1.26
CA LEU A 238 -20.88 -21.38 -0.97
C LEU A 238 -22.27 -21.39 -0.33
N ALA A 239 -22.52 -20.52 0.65
CA ALA A 239 -23.83 -20.42 1.33
C ALA A 239 -24.97 -20.03 0.37
N ASN A 240 -24.72 -19.09 -0.53
CA ASN A 240 -25.68 -18.65 -1.54
C ASN A 240 -25.93 -19.72 -2.63
N SER A 241 -24.91 -20.51 -2.97
CA SER A 241 -25.05 -21.61 -3.93
C SER A 241 -25.88 -22.77 -3.37
N SER A 242 -25.81 -23.03 -2.06
CA SER A 242 -26.64 -24.04 -1.40
C SER A 242 -28.12 -23.65 -1.29
N THR A 243 -28.43 -22.36 -1.09
CA THR A 243 -29.82 -21.88 -0.90
C THR A 243 -30.62 -21.83 -2.20
N HIS A 244 -29.98 -21.68 -3.37
CA HIS A 244 -30.67 -21.68 -4.65
C HIS A 244 -31.07 -23.07 -5.18
N ASN A 245 -30.54 -24.15 -4.59
CA ASN A 245 -30.83 -25.53 -5.02
C ASN A 245 -32.04 -26.16 -4.30
N GLU A 246 -32.67 -25.48 -3.33
CA GLU A 246 -33.81 -26.01 -2.56
C GLU A 246 -35.19 -25.54 -3.04
N THR A 247 -35.31 -24.82 -4.17
CA THR A 247 -36.62 -24.38 -4.68
C THR A 247 -36.88 -24.83 -6.11
N LYS A 248 -37.23 -26.12 -6.28
CA LYS A 248 -38.09 -26.61 -7.37
C LYS A 248 -38.66 -28.01 -7.07
N PRO A 249 -39.89 -28.13 -6.53
CA PRO A 249 -40.74 -29.26 -6.85
C PRO A 249 -41.36 -29.01 -8.23
N SER A 250 -40.94 -29.80 -9.21
CA SER A 250 -41.56 -29.91 -10.52
C SER A 250 -42.94 -30.57 -10.40
N SER A 251 -44.01 -29.79 -10.46
CA SER A 251 -45.34 -30.28 -10.84
C SER A 251 -45.44 -30.33 -12.37
N VAL A 252 -45.09 -31.49 -12.95
CA VAL A 252 -45.44 -31.83 -14.33
C VAL A 252 -46.88 -32.33 -14.32
N LEU A 253 -47.81 -31.46 -14.74
CA LEU A 253 -49.17 -31.82 -15.12
C LEU A 253 -49.13 -32.52 -16.48
N ASN A 254 -49.40 -33.83 -16.48
CA ASN A 254 -49.71 -34.58 -17.69
C ASN A 254 -51.23 -34.62 -17.92
N GLY A 255 -51.64 -34.26 -19.16
CA GLY A 255 -52.71 -34.94 -19.88
C GLY A 255 -54.16 -34.53 -19.60
N THR A 256 -54.68 -33.62 -20.43
CA THR A 256 -56.12 -33.53 -20.70
C THR A 256 -56.44 -34.39 -21.92
N GLN A 257 -57.18 -35.49 -21.76
CA GLN A 257 -58.25 -35.98 -22.64
C GLN A 257 -58.85 -37.25 -22.01
N GLY A 258 -60.16 -37.22 -21.74
CA GLY A 258 -60.88 -38.38 -21.18
C GLY A 258 -62.27 -38.02 -20.71
N ILE A 259 -63.21 -38.05 -21.65
CA ILE A 259 -64.66 -38.00 -21.45
C ILE A 259 -65.09 -39.12 -20.48
N ASN A 260 -65.93 -38.83 -19.49
CA ASN A 260 -67.14 -39.62 -19.17
C ASN A 260 -67.99 -39.00 -18.05
N ASN A 261 -69.29 -39.04 -18.31
CA ASN A 261 -70.42 -38.56 -17.51
C ASN A 261 -70.71 -39.44 -16.28
N SER A 262 -71.65 -38.92 -15.46
CA SER A 262 -72.62 -39.67 -14.63
C SER A 262 -72.10 -40.16 -13.27
N VAL A 263 -72.42 -39.47 -12.15
CA VAL A 263 -73.67 -39.55 -11.34
C VAL A 263 -73.57 -40.60 -10.20
N ASN A 264 -74.17 -40.23 -9.05
CA ASN A 264 -74.42 -40.95 -7.78
C ASN A 264 -73.35 -40.76 -6.68
N SER A 265 -73.58 -39.92 -5.67
CA SER A 265 -74.54 -39.98 -4.55
C SER A 265 -73.97 -40.73 -3.33
N THR A 266 -73.68 -39.95 -2.29
CA THR A 266 -74.08 -40.12 -0.88
C THR A 266 -73.99 -41.51 -0.25
N ILE A 267 -73.26 -41.59 0.87
CA ILE A 267 -73.64 -42.11 2.21
C ILE A 267 -72.34 -42.14 3.04
N ASN A 268 -72.21 -41.26 4.07
CA ASN A 268 -72.26 -41.51 5.53
C ASN A 268 -71.13 -42.45 6.02
N GLU A 269 -70.42 -42.23 7.13
CA GLU A 269 -70.79 -41.95 8.53
C GLU A 269 -69.53 -41.33 9.21
N GLU A 270 -69.64 -40.22 9.94
CA GLU A 270 -69.70 -40.18 11.42
C GLU A 270 -68.87 -41.25 12.16
N LEU A 271 -67.66 -40.88 12.59
CA LEU A 271 -67.28 -40.61 13.99
C LEU A 271 -65.83 -40.10 14.07
#